data_AF-A0A3D5IG56-F1
#
_entry.id   AF-A0A3D5IG56-F1
#
_cell.length_a   1.000
_cell.length_b   1.000
_cell.length_c   1.000
_cell.angle_alpha   90.00
_cell.angle_beta   90.00
_cell.angle_gamma   90.00
#
_symmetry.space_group_name_H-M   'P 1'
#
loop_
_entity.id
_entity.type
_entity.pdbx_description
1 polymer ?
#
loop_
_entity_poly.entity_id
_entity_poly.type
_entity_poly.pdbx_seq_one_letter_code
_entity_poly.pdbx_strand_id
1 'polypeptide(L)' 'MADLTMDKLVALCKNRGLIFAGSELYGGLANTWDYGPLGVEFKNNVK' A
#
# COMPACT_ATOMS: atom_id res chain seq x y z
N MET A 1 11.24 -21.27 4.82
CA MET A 1 10.23 -20.20 4.94
C MET A 1 10.42 -19.26 3.77
N ALA A 2 9.36 -18.78 3.12
CA ALA A 2 9.51 -17.86 1.99
C ALA A 2 10.17 -16.56 2.47
N ASP A 3 11.18 -16.10 1.73
CA ASP A 3 11.94 -14.91 2.10
C ASP A 3 11.02 -13.68 2.07
N LEU A 4 10.90 -12.97 3.20
CA LEU A 4 10.00 -11.81 3.33
C LEU A 4 10.76 -10.55 2.97
N THR A 5 10.58 -10.08 1.74
CA THR A 5 11.20 -8.85 1.24
C THR A 5 10.20 -7.70 1.23
N MET A 6 10.71 -6.47 1.32
CA MET A 6 9.85 -5.28 1.22
C MET A 6 9.10 -5.24 -0.11
N ASP A 7 9.74 -5.62 -1.22
CA ASP A 7 9.10 -5.66 -2.54
C ASP A 7 7.89 -6.60 -2.58
N LYS A 8 7.97 -7.75 -1.90
CA LYS A 8 6.84 -8.68 -1.79
C LYS A 8 5.68 -8.08 -1.01
N LEU A 9 5.97 -7.36 0.07
CA LEU A 9 4.95 -6.68 0.88
C LEU A 9 4.29 -5.53 0.09
N VAL A 10 5.08 -4.71 -0.59
CA VAL A 10 4.58 -3.61 -1.44
C VAL A 10 3.70 -4.16 -2.56
N ALA A 11 4.13 -5.21 -3.24
CA ALA A 11 3.35 -5.87 -4.29
C ALA A 11 2.02 -6.42 -3.75
N LEU A 12 2.03 -7.05 -2.56
CA LEU A 12 0.83 -7.54 -1.90
C LEU A 12 -0.15 -6.39 -1.59
N CYS A 13 0.35 -5.32 -0.99
CA CYS A 13 -0.46 -4.16 -0.62
C CYS A 13 -1.12 -3.50 -1.83
N LYS A 14 -0.37 -3.35 -2.93
CA LYS A 14 -0.90 -2.78 -4.18
C LYS A 14 -1.93 -3.70 -4.83
N ASN A 15 -1.61 -4.98 -5.01
CA ASN A 15 -2.48 -5.95 -5.69
C ASN A 15 -3.79 -6.22 -4.93
N ARG A 16 -3.80 -6.06 -3.61
CA ARG A 16 -4.99 -6.26 -2.77
C ARG A 16 -5.75 -4.96 -2.47
N GLY A 17 -5.32 -3.82 -2.99
CA GLY A 17 -5.98 -2.54 -2.72
C GLY A 17 -5.90 -2.10 -1.26
N LEU A 18 -4.76 -2.35 -0.61
CA LEU A 18 -4.45 -1.83 0.72
C LEU A 18 -3.83 -0.45 0.64
N ILE A 19 -2.68 -0.32 -0.05
CA ILE A 19 -1.91 0.93 -0.12
C ILE A 19 -1.40 1.12 -1.55
N PHE A 20 -1.48 2.35 -2.03
CA PHE A 20 -0.95 2.82 -3.31
C PHE A 20 0.08 3.93 -3.08
N ALA A 21 1.03 4.08 -4.01
CA ALA A 21 1.94 5.21 -3.99
C ALA A 21 1.18 6.50 -4.34
N GLY A 22 1.42 7.56 -3.58
CA GLY A 22 0.80 8.86 -3.86
C GLY A 22 1.20 9.37 -5.24
N SER A 23 0.24 9.91 -5.99
CA SER A 23 0.47 10.46 -7.34
C SER A 23 1.14 9.47 -8.32
N GLU A 24 0.87 8.16 -8.19
CA GLU A 24 1.51 7.12 -9.02
C GLU A 24 1.38 7.39 -10.54
N LEU A 25 0.21 7.87 -10.99
CA LEU A 25 -0.05 8.21 -12.40
C LEU A 25 0.79 9.40 -12.91
N TYR A 26 1.36 10.20 -12.00
CA TYR A 26 2.13 11.40 -12.30
C TYR A 26 3.61 11.26 -11.94
N GLY A 27 4.11 10.03 -11.80
CA GLY A 27 5.53 9.75 -11.48
C GLY A 27 5.82 9.60 -9.99
N GLY A 28 4.79 9.58 -9.15
CA GLY A 28 4.92 9.36 -7.71
C GLY A 28 5.28 10.63 -6.93
N LEU A 29 4.74 10.73 -5.72
CA LEU A 29 5.08 11.76 -4.75
C LEU A 29 5.74 11.09 -3.54
N ALA A 30 6.98 11.47 -3.26
CA ALA A 30 7.72 10.94 -2.12
C ALA A 30 6.96 11.21 -0.81
N ASN A 31 7.06 10.26 0.12
CA ASN A 31 6.44 10.33 1.45
C ASN A 31 4.91 10.45 1.45
N THR A 32 4.24 10.08 0.37
CA THR A 32 2.77 10.13 0.26
C THR A 32 2.22 8.78 -0.20
N TRP A 33 1.13 8.35 0.43
CA TRP A 33 0.46 7.08 0.13
C TRP A 33 -1.05 7.22 0.22
N ASP A 34 -1.75 6.58 -0.72
CA ASP A 34 -3.21 6.54 -0.76
C ASP A 34 -3.70 5.18 -0.24
N TYR A 35 -4.66 5.20 0.68
CA TYR A 35 -5.25 3.97 1.22
C TYR A 35 -6.39 3.51 0.31
N GLY A 36 -6.29 2.27 -0.17
CA GLY A 36 -7.34 1.63 -0.95
C GLY A 36 -8.52 1.17 -0.08
N PRO A 37 -9.56 0.55 -0.69
CA PRO A 37 -10.77 0.17 0.02
C PRO A 37 -10.51 -0.70 1.26
N LEU A 38 -9.66 -1.73 1.14
CA LEU A 38 -9.31 -2.58 2.28
C LEU A 38 -8.35 -1.87 3.26
N GLY A 39 -7.51 -0.96 2.76
CA GLY A 39 -6.57 -0.21 3.57
C GLY A 39 -7.23 0.79 4.51
N VAL A 40 -8.30 1.45 4.06
CA VAL A 40 -9.10 2.38 4.89
C VAL A 40 -9.76 1.63 6.03
N GLU A 41 -10.40 0.50 5.75
CA GLU A 41 -11.02 -0.33 6.78
C GLU A 41 -9.99 -0.84 7.79
N PHE A 42 -8.85 -1.34 7.30
CA PHE A 42 -7.74 -1.77 8.18
C PHE A 42 -7.25 -0.63 9.07
N LYS A 43 -6.99 0.55 8.50
CA LYS A 43 -6.55 1.74 9.25
C LYS A 43 -7.60 2.16 10.28
N ASN A 44 -8.88 2.09 9.97
CA ASN A 44 -9.95 2.48 10.89
C ASN A 44 -10.08 1.50 12.06
N ASN A 45 -9.82 0.21 11.83
CA ASN A 45 -9.93 -0.83 12.86
C ASN A 45 -8.71 -0.91 13.80
N VAL A 46 -7.57 -0.31 13.43
CA VAL A 46 -6.32 -0.34 14.23
C VAL A 46 -6.12 0.96 15.04
N LYS A 47 -6.92 2.00 14.81
CA LYS A 47 -6.92 3.24 15.59
C LYS A 47 -7.26 2.99 17.06
#